data_AF-A0A2S7PLW6-F1
#
_entry.id   AF-A0A2S7PLW6-F1
#
_cell.length_a   1.000
_cell.length_b   1.000
_cell.length_c   1.000
_cell.angle_alpha   90.00
_cell.angle_beta   90.00
_cell.angle_gamma   90.00
#
_symmetry.space_group_name_H-M   'P 1'
#
loop_
_entity.id
_entity.type
_entity.pdbx_description
1 polymer ?
#
loop_
_entity_poly.entity_id
_entity_poly.type
_entity_poly.pdbx_seq_one_letter_code
_entity_poly.pdbx_strand_id
1 'polypeptide(L)'
;MLKPADPKIMAPTDTSERLRTANALLESYSALSAEAILQHLAPDFTHTVLPESLQMPVRSKDEFAVHAQRITSIFSEFQMIPQAIFEDEGRNSVVVYAKMVGELNLNLGHWENECIIMLKMSEDGTKVVEHKEFVDSAKAKLLQEKIGAAMKGGNVLKD
;
A
#
# COMPACT_ATOMS: atom_id res chain seq x y z
N MET A 1 15.80 -50.88 14.89
CA MET A 1 15.76 -50.02 13.69
C MET A 1 14.91 -48.80 14.05
N LEU A 2 15.55 -47.69 14.43
CA LEU A 2 14.89 -46.43 14.76
C LEU A 2 14.65 -45.68 13.44
N LYS A 3 13.41 -45.23 13.19
CA LYS A 3 13.13 -44.29 12.09
C LYS A 3 13.88 -42.98 12.38
N PRO A 4 14.47 -42.29 11.38
CA PRO A 4 14.94 -40.93 11.57
C PRO A 4 13.73 -40.05 11.90
N ALA A 5 13.88 -39.17 12.89
CA ALA A 5 12.91 -38.11 13.12
C ALA A 5 12.97 -37.13 11.93
N ASP A 6 11.82 -36.83 11.35
CA ASP A 6 11.68 -35.76 10.37
C ASP A 6 12.16 -34.44 11.01
N PRO A 7 13.08 -33.69 10.39
CA PRO A 7 13.37 -32.35 10.86
C PRO A 7 12.11 -31.52 10.63
N LYS A 8 11.39 -31.23 11.71
CA LYS A 8 10.46 -30.10 11.73
C LYS A 8 11.25 -28.90 11.24
N ILE A 9 10.97 -28.47 10.01
CA ILE A 9 11.30 -27.13 9.57
C ILE A 9 10.57 -26.22 10.55
N MET A 10 11.30 -25.72 11.55
CA MET A 10 10.79 -24.66 12.40
C MET A 10 10.57 -23.46 11.49
N ALA A 11 9.31 -23.19 11.15
CA ALA A 11 8.93 -21.87 10.69
C ALA A 11 9.43 -20.86 11.74
N PRO A 12 9.98 -19.69 11.36
CA PRO A 12 10.38 -18.69 12.34
C PRO A 12 9.17 -18.31 13.19
N THR A 13 9.20 -18.64 14.49
CA THR A 13 8.07 -18.47 15.42
C THR A 13 8.06 -17.11 16.14
N ASP A 14 8.77 -16.10 15.63
CA ASP A 14 8.59 -14.73 16.12
C ASP A 14 8.69 -13.75 14.95
N THR A 15 7.52 -13.32 14.44
CA THR A 15 7.46 -12.25 13.45
C THR A 15 8.02 -10.98 14.10
N SER A 16 8.96 -10.28 13.48
CA SER A 16 9.48 -9.03 14.03
C SER A 16 8.38 -7.96 14.18
N GLU A 17 8.59 -6.97 15.05
CA GLU A 17 7.64 -5.86 15.19
C GLU A 17 7.45 -5.10 13.87
N ARG A 18 8.53 -4.91 13.09
CA ARG A 18 8.44 -4.28 11.77
C ARG A 18 7.58 -5.07 10.80
N LEU A 19 7.73 -6.39 10.77
CA LEU A 19 6.91 -7.24 9.91
C LEU A 19 5.45 -7.24 10.36
N ARG A 20 5.17 -7.20 11.67
CA ARG A 20 3.81 -7.00 12.19
C ARG A 20 3.22 -5.67 11.71
N THR A 21 3.95 -4.57 11.88
CA THR A 21 3.53 -3.23 11.45
C THR A 21 3.34 -3.13 9.94
N ALA A 22 4.24 -3.69 9.14
CA ALA A 22 4.15 -3.70 7.68
C ALA A 22 2.90 -4.44 7.21
N ASN A 23 2.67 -5.66 7.71
CA ASN A 23 1.49 -6.44 7.34
C ASN A 23 0.19 -5.75 7.78
N ALA A 24 0.16 -5.22 9.00
CA ALA A 24 -1.01 -4.48 9.48
C ALA A 24 -1.32 -3.24 8.61
N LEU A 25 -0.29 -2.50 8.19
CA LEU A 25 -0.47 -1.40 7.23
C LEU A 25 -1.03 -1.90 5.90
N LEU A 26 -0.48 -2.96 5.30
CA LEU A 26 -0.96 -3.49 4.02
C LEU A 26 -2.42 -3.99 4.10
N GLU A 27 -2.76 -4.70 5.18
CA GLU A 27 -4.12 -5.17 5.45
C GLU A 27 -5.11 -4.01 5.62
N SER A 28 -4.69 -2.91 6.25
CA SER A 28 -5.56 -1.74 6.48
C SER A 28 -6.12 -1.11 5.20
N TYR A 29 -5.43 -1.27 4.05
CA TYR A 29 -5.91 -0.77 2.77
C TYR A 29 -7.25 -1.37 2.34
N SER A 30 -7.56 -2.62 2.75
CA SER A 30 -8.84 -3.24 2.39
C SER A 30 -10.04 -2.70 3.16
N ALA A 31 -9.79 -1.95 4.24
CA ALA A 31 -10.86 -1.25 4.95
C ALA A 31 -11.39 -0.04 4.18
N LEU A 32 -10.71 0.39 3.11
CA LEU A 32 -11.04 1.59 2.33
C LEU A 32 -11.25 2.83 3.22
N SER A 33 -10.49 2.90 4.32
CA SER A 33 -10.58 3.95 5.33
C SER A 33 -9.22 4.62 5.52
N ALA A 34 -9.16 5.93 5.31
CA ALA A 34 -7.96 6.71 5.57
C ALA A 34 -7.52 6.57 7.05
N GLU A 35 -8.47 6.58 7.99
CA GLU A 35 -8.18 6.41 9.43
C GLU A 35 -7.50 5.07 9.73
N ALA A 36 -8.01 3.98 9.12
CA ALA A 36 -7.44 2.65 9.29
C ALA A 36 -5.99 2.57 8.78
N ILE A 37 -5.63 3.32 7.74
CA ILE A 37 -4.26 3.40 7.23
C ILE A 37 -3.39 4.29 8.15
N LEU A 38 -3.89 5.46 8.50
CA LEU A 38 -3.16 6.50 9.24
C LEU A 38 -2.75 6.06 10.65
N GLN A 39 -3.47 5.13 11.28
CA GLN A 39 -3.13 4.62 12.60
C GLN A 39 -1.75 3.94 12.63
N HIS A 40 -1.25 3.44 11.49
CA HIS A 40 0.05 2.76 11.40
C HIS A 40 1.22 3.73 11.12
N LEU A 41 0.94 5.01 10.90
CA LEU A 41 1.95 6.00 10.50
C LEU A 41 2.41 6.83 11.69
N ALA A 42 3.71 7.14 11.76
CA ALA A 42 4.30 8.00 12.76
C ALA A 42 3.89 9.47 12.56
N PRO A 43 3.96 10.35 13.58
CA PRO A 43 3.63 11.77 13.43
C PRO A 43 4.48 12.50 12.37
N ASP A 44 5.74 12.12 12.21
CA ASP A 44 6.73 12.68 11.26
C ASP A 44 6.75 11.94 9.92
N PHE A 45 5.68 11.21 9.59
CA PHE A 45 5.58 10.40 8.40
C PHE A 45 5.73 11.19 7.09
N THR A 46 6.40 10.57 6.11
CA THR A 46 6.49 11.04 4.73
C THR A 46 6.11 9.97 3.71
N HIS A 47 5.42 10.38 2.65
CA HIS A 47 5.04 9.54 1.51
C HIS A 47 5.65 10.03 0.21
N THR A 48 6.28 9.14 -0.56
CA THR A 48 6.90 9.45 -1.86
C THR A 48 6.49 8.41 -2.90
N VAL A 49 6.04 8.86 -4.06
CA VAL A 49 5.69 7.99 -5.19
C VAL A 49 6.74 8.11 -6.28
N LEU A 50 7.23 6.96 -6.72
CA LEU A 50 8.16 6.74 -7.81
C LEU A 50 7.47 5.95 -8.96
N PRO A 51 7.98 5.99 -10.19
CA PRO A 51 9.16 6.75 -10.64
C PRO A 51 8.94 8.28 -10.61
N GLU A 52 10.02 9.05 -10.45
CA GLU A 52 9.99 10.53 -10.41
C GLU A 52 9.35 11.15 -11.66
N SER A 53 9.34 10.42 -12.78
CA SER A 53 8.64 10.80 -14.02
C SER A 53 7.12 10.97 -13.85
N LEU A 54 6.53 10.47 -12.76
CA LEU A 54 5.13 10.72 -12.39
C LEU A 54 4.93 12.12 -11.78
N GLN A 55 6.00 12.80 -11.35
CA GLN A 55 5.98 14.15 -10.80
C GLN A 55 4.98 14.32 -9.64
N MET A 56 4.79 13.26 -8.86
CA MET A 56 3.90 13.29 -7.71
C MET A 56 4.56 14.05 -6.56
N PRO A 57 3.82 14.91 -5.83
CA PRO A 57 4.39 15.62 -4.70
C PRO A 57 4.73 14.63 -3.58
N VAL A 58 5.82 14.92 -2.87
CA VAL A 58 6.07 14.33 -1.55
C VAL A 58 4.97 14.81 -0.61
N ARG A 59 4.43 13.91 0.22
CA ARG A 59 3.36 14.25 1.16
C ARG A 59 3.82 14.05 2.60
N SER A 60 3.47 15.00 3.44
CA SER A 60 3.37 14.82 4.89
C SER A 60 2.23 13.85 5.26
N LYS A 61 2.12 13.49 6.54
CA LYS A 61 1.00 12.68 7.04
C LYS A 61 -0.37 13.31 6.76
N ASP A 62 -0.53 14.61 6.95
CA ASP A 62 -1.81 15.30 6.76
C ASP A 62 -2.19 15.35 5.27
N GLU A 63 -1.23 15.63 4.40
CA GLU A 63 -1.45 15.59 2.94
C GLU A 63 -1.72 14.17 2.45
N PHE A 64 -1.06 13.17 3.06
CA PHE A 64 -1.33 11.77 2.79
C PHE A 64 -2.73 11.36 3.26
N ALA A 65 -3.23 11.85 4.40
CA ALA A 65 -4.60 11.60 4.86
C ALA A 65 -5.63 12.04 3.83
N VAL A 66 -5.48 13.26 3.31
CA VAL A 66 -6.35 13.80 2.25
C VAL A 66 -6.23 12.96 0.97
N HIS A 67 -5.01 12.54 0.60
CA HIS A 67 -4.79 11.69 -0.56
C HIS A 67 -5.43 10.31 -0.40
N ALA A 68 -5.21 9.65 0.73
CA ALA A 68 -5.77 8.34 1.06
C ALA A 68 -7.29 8.37 1.01
N GLN A 69 -7.93 9.40 1.59
CA GLN A 69 -9.39 9.54 1.53
C GLN A 69 -9.90 9.63 0.08
N ARG A 70 -9.24 10.40 -0.78
CA ARG A 70 -9.59 10.49 -2.20
C ARG A 70 -9.44 9.14 -2.90
N ILE A 71 -8.32 8.45 -2.69
CA ILE A 71 -8.05 7.15 -3.32
C ILE A 71 -9.00 6.06 -2.80
N THR A 72 -9.28 5.98 -1.50
CA THR A 72 -10.19 4.94 -1.00
C THR A 72 -11.61 5.13 -1.52
N SER A 73 -12.06 6.38 -1.71
CA SER A 73 -13.40 6.67 -2.23
C SER A 73 -13.66 6.28 -3.69
N ILE A 74 -12.63 6.00 -4.49
CA ILE A 74 -12.80 5.57 -5.89
C ILE A 74 -12.90 4.04 -6.05
N PHE A 75 -12.65 3.28 -4.98
CA PHE A 75 -12.76 1.82 -4.98
C PHE A 75 -14.00 1.38 -4.20
N SER A 76 -14.64 0.30 -4.66
CA SER A 76 -15.61 -0.47 -3.87
C SER A 76 -14.95 -1.63 -3.13
N GLU A 77 -13.86 -2.14 -3.70
CA GLU A 77 -13.00 -3.18 -3.13
C GLU A 77 -11.55 -2.84 -3.48
N PHE A 78 -10.63 -3.08 -2.54
CA PHE A 78 -9.21 -2.90 -2.79
C PHE A 78 -8.40 -3.77 -1.84
N GLN A 79 -7.28 -4.32 -2.30
CA GLN A 79 -6.36 -5.11 -1.51
C GLN A 79 -4.92 -4.90 -1.97
N MET A 80 -4.01 -4.83 -1.00
CA MET A 80 -2.58 -4.99 -1.21
C MET A 80 -2.25 -6.47 -1.00
N ILE A 81 -1.74 -7.15 -2.04
CA ILE A 81 -1.43 -8.57 -1.99
C ILE A 81 0.09 -8.75 -2.11
N PRO A 82 0.80 -8.97 -0.98
CA PRO A 82 2.23 -9.21 -1.00
C PRO A 82 2.58 -10.42 -1.84
N GLN A 83 3.53 -10.26 -2.76
CA GLN A 83 4.14 -11.32 -3.55
C GLN A 83 5.49 -11.74 -2.95
N ALA A 84 6.21 -10.78 -2.36
CA ALA A 84 7.42 -11.02 -1.59
C ALA A 84 7.61 -9.92 -0.54
N ILE A 85 8.19 -10.27 0.61
CA ILE A 85 8.53 -9.34 1.69
C ILE A 85 9.98 -9.60 2.10
N PHE A 86 10.77 -8.53 2.18
CA PHE A 86 12.16 -8.55 2.61
C PHE A 86 12.33 -7.60 3.80
N GLU A 87 13.07 -8.03 4.80
CA GLU A 87 13.37 -7.22 5.98
C GLU A 87 14.84 -6.82 5.99
N ASP A 88 15.11 -5.58 6.39
CA ASP A 88 16.44 -5.07 6.72
C ASP A 88 16.42 -4.60 8.18
N GLU A 89 16.91 -5.46 9.07
CA GLU A 89 16.98 -5.18 10.51
C GLU A 89 17.91 -3.99 10.80
N GLY A 90 19.07 -3.92 10.14
CA GLY A 90 20.05 -2.86 10.36
C GLY A 90 19.56 -1.47 9.97
N ARG A 91 18.65 -1.40 9.00
CA ARG A 91 17.99 -0.14 8.58
C ARG A 91 16.59 0.02 9.15
N ASN A 92 16.13 -0.91 9.97
CA ASN A 92 14.79 -0.93 10.53
C ASN A 92 13.70 -0.72 9.45
N SER A 93 13.81 -1.48 8.35
CA SER A 93 13.02 -1.27 7.14
C SER A 93 12.45 -2.58 6.58
N VAL A 94 11.37 -2.46 5.80
CA VAL A 94 10.72 -3.57 5.08
C VAL A 94 10.51 -3.18 3.63
N VAL A 95 10.87 -4.07 2.70
CA VAL A 95 10.60 -3.93 1.27
C VAL A 95 9.56 -4.96 0.87
N VAL A 96 8.52 -4.53 0.17
CA VAL A 96 7.39 -5.37 -0.24
C VAL A 96 7.25 -5.28 -1.75
N TYR A 97 7.28 -6.40 -2.44
CA TYR A 97 6.69 -6.50 -3.77
C TYR A 97 5.24 -6.88 -3.61
N ALA A 98 4.31 -6.07 -4.11
CA ALA A 98 2.88 -6.30 -3.98
C ALA A 98 2.12 -6.09 -5.29
N LYS A 99 1.01 -6.81 -5.41
CA LYS A 99 -0.07 -6.47 -6.33
C LYS A 99 -1.08 -5.57 -5.62
N MET A 100 -1.67 -4.65 -6.36
CA MET A 100 -2.75 -3.77 -5.93
C MET A 100 -3.98 -4.15 -6.76
N VAL A 101 -4.96 -4.78 -6.14
CA VAL A 101 -6.12 -5.34 -6.82
C VAL A 101 -7.38 -4.74 -6.25
N GLY A 102 -8.34 -4.35 -7.09
CA GLY A 102 -9.60 -3.80 -6.62
C GLY A 102 -10.66 -3.65 -7.71
N GLU A 103 -11.81 -3.17 -7.29
CA GLU A 103 -12.94 -2.82 -8.15
C GLU A 103 -13.18 -1.32 -8.06
N LEU A 104 -13.20 -0.64 -9.21
CA LEU A 104 -13.44 0.80 -9.28
C LEU A 104 -14.94 1.10 -9.24
N ASN A 105 -15.29 2.16 -8.51
CA ASN A 105 -16.61 2.75 -8.52
C ASN A 105 -17.00 3.28 -9.92
N LEU A 106 -18.25 3.71 -10.07
CA LEU A 106 -18.78 4.31 -11.31
C LEU A 106 -18.74 3.36 -12.53
N ASN A 107 -18.86 2.04 -12.30
CA ASN A 107 -18.81 1.00 -13.32
C ASN A 107 -17.52 1.03 -14.17
N LEU A 108 -16.41 1.48 -13.58
CA LEU A 108 -15.09 1.48 -14.25
C LEU A 108 -14.37 0.12 -14.21
N GLY A 109 -14.96 -0.82 -13.46
CA GLY A 109 -14.63 -2.23 -13.43
C GLY A 109 -13.31 -2.54 -12.72
N HIS A 110 -12.83 -3.75 -12.99
CA HIS A 110 -11.64 -4.31 -12.36
C HIS A 110 -10.39 -3.44 -12.56
N TRP A 111 -9.60 -3.35 -11.50
CA TRP A 111 -8.33 -2.64 -11.46
C TRP A 111 -7.23 -3.51 -10.87
N GLU A 112 -6.12 -3.60 -11.60
CA GLU A 112 -4.90 -4.27 -11.14
C GLU A 112 -3.68 -3.43 -11.50
N ASN A 113 -2.78 -3.28 -10.52
CA ASN A 113 -1.48 -2.64 -10.62
C ASN A 113 -0.46 -3.43 -9.77
N GLU A 114 0.83 -3.13 -9.89
CA GLU A 114 1.89 -3.71 -9.05
C GLU A 114 2.85 -2.61 -8.56
N CYS A 115 3.50 -2.86 -7.43
CA CYS A 115 4.46 -1.94 -6.86
C CYS A 115 5.54 -2.61 -6.01
N ILE A 116 6.65 -1.88 -5.84
CA ILE A 116 7.61 -2.10 -4.77
C ILE A 116 7.40 -1.02 -3.71
N ILE A 117 7.10 -1.42 -2.49
CA ILE A 117 6.96 -0.53 -1.33
C ILE A 117 8.21 -0.67 -0.47
N MET A 118 8.78 0.45 -0.05
CA MET A 118 9.88 0.55 0.89
C MET A 118 9.39 1.31 2.11
N LEU A 119 9.27 0.60 3.22
CA LEU A 119 8.84 1.13 4.51
C LEU A 119 10.05 1.29 5.43
N LYS A 120 10.21 2.47 6.01
CA LYS A 120 11.11 2.67 7.15
C LYS A 120 10.27 2.81 8.41
N MET A 121 10.67 2.13 9.48
CA MET A 121 9.92 2.09 10.73
C MET A 121 10.47 3.09 11.76
N SER A 122 9.64 3.46 12.74
CA SER A 122 10.06 4.13 13.99
C SER A 122 11.04 3.26 14.76
N GLU A 123 11.84 3.85 15.67
CA GLU A 123 12.89 3.13 16.42
C GLU A 123 12.41 1.83 17.09
N ASP A 124 11.17 1.82 17.61
CA ASP A 124 10.52 0.66 18.24
C ASP A 124 9.86 -0.31 17.25
N GLY A 125 9.81 0.02 15.97
CA GLY A 125 9.20 -0.78 14.92
C GLY A 125 7.68 -0.70 14.82
N THR A 126 7.00 0.08 15.66
CA THR A 126 5.52 0.05 15.80
C THR A 126 4.78 0.98 14.83
N LYS A 127 5.50 1.89 14.15
CA LYS A 127 4.97 2.84 13.17
C LYS A 127 5.85 2.94 11.94
N VAL A 128 5.27 3.39 10.83
CA VAL A 128 5.99 3.77 9.61
C VAL A 128 6.32 5.26 9.62
N VAL A 129 7.60 5.61 9.44
CA VAL A 129 8.08 7.00 9.31
C VAL A 129 8.32 7.41 7.85
N GLU A 130 8.61 6.47 6.97
CA GLU A 130 8.75 6.72 5.52
C GLU A 130 8.05 5.60 4.76
N HIS A 131 7.16 5.97 3.83
CA HIS A 131 6.58 5.09 2.83
C HIS A 131 6.97 5.61 1.45
N LYS A 132 7.89 4.91 0.80
CA LYS A 132 8.25 5.14 -0.59
C LYS A 132 7.74 4.00 -1.44
N GLU A 133 7.05 4.30 -2.53
CA GLU A 133 6.54 3.27 -3.43
C GLU A 133 6.99 3.52 -4.87
N PHE A 134 7.40 2.46 -5.57
CA PHE A 134 7.61 2.46 -7.01
C PHE A 134 6.45 1.71 -7.64
N VAL A 135 5.60 2.41 -8.37
CA VAL A 135 4.40 1.83 -8.99
C VAL A 135 4.62 1.63 -10.49
N ASP A 136 3.85 0.73 -11.13
CA ASP A 136 3.75 0.76 -12.59
C ASP A 136 3.06 2.08 -13.02
N SER A 137 3.89 2.96 -13.57
CA SER A 137 3.50 4.29 -14.02
C SER A 137 2.49 4.28 -15.16
N ALA A 138 2.47 3.24 -16.01
CA ALA A 138 1.50 3.14 -17.09
C ALA A 138 0.10 2.89 -16.53
N LYS A 139 0.00 2.01 -15.52
CA LYS A 139 -1.23 1.79 -14.76
C LYS A 139 -1.64 3.04 -13.98
N ALA A 140 -0.72 3.69 -13.27
CA ALA A 140 -1.06 4.92 -12.54
C ALA A 140 -1.69 6.00 -13.44
N LYS A 141 -1.13 6.20 -14.66
CA LYS A 141 -1.68 7.13 -15.66
C LYS A 141 -3.05 6.68 -16.19
N LEU A 142 -3.21 5.40 -16.50
CA LEU A 142 -4.49 4.86 -16.96
C LEU A 142 -5.61 5.08 -15.92
N LEU A 143 -5.31 4.90 -14.63
CA LEU A 143 -6.28 5.16 -13.56
C LEU A 143 -6.70 6.62 -13.53
N GLN A 144 -5.73 7.54 -13.63
CA GLN A 144 -5.99 8.98 -13.69
C GLN A 144 -6.89 9.35 -14.87
N GLU A 145 -6.64 8.76 -16.05
CA GLU A 145 -7.46 8.96 -17.24
C GLU A 145 -8.89 8.44 -17.05
N LYS A 146 -9.06 7.23 -16.51
CA LYS A 146 -10.38 6.63 -16.22
C LYS A 146 -11.21 7.50 -15.28
N ILE A 147 -10.62 7.94 -14.18
CA ILE A 147 -11.29 8.82 -13.19
C ILE A 147 -11.63 10.16 -13.82
N GLY A 148 -10.68 10.76 -14.55
CA GLY A 148 -10.90 12.03 -15.22
C GLY A 148 -12.03 11.99 -16.26
N ALA A 149 -12.16 10.89 -16.99
CA ALA A 149 -13.26 10.68 -17.93
C ALA A 149 -14.62 10.52 -17.21
N ALA A 150 -14.68 9.72 -16.15
CA ALA A 150 -15.92 9.50 -15.39
C ALA A 150 -16.45 10.78 -14.75
N MET A 151 -15.57 11.59 -14.17
CA MET A 151 -15.94 12.88 -13.56
C MET A 151 -16.42 13.92 -14.58
N LYS A 152 -15.95 13.85 -15.83
CA LYS A 152 -16.45 14.68 -16.94
C LYS A 152 -17.78 14.16 -17.51
N GLY A 153 -17.95 12.85 -17.60
CA GLY A 153 -19.16 12.20 -18.13
C GLY A 153 -20.38 12.27 -17.21
N GLY A 154 -20.17 12.40 -15.89
CA GLY A 154 -21.25 12.54 -14.89
C GLY A 154 -22.05 13.85 -14.96
N ASN A 155 -21.67 14.80 -15.82
CA ASN A 155 -22.34 16.10 -15.96
C ASN A 155 -23.25 16.19 -17.21
N VAL A 156 -23.49 15.08 -17.93
CA VAL A 156 -24.25 15.05 -19.20
C VAL A 156 -25.65 14.42 -19.06
N LEU A 157 -26.02 13.92 -17.87
CA LEU A 157 -27.39 13.50 -17.55
C LEU A 157 -28.01 14.47 -16.54
N LYS A 158 -28.25 15.70 -17.00
CA LYS A 158 -29.31 16.56 -16.45
C LYS A 158 -30.33 16.73 -17.56
N ASP A 159 -31.29 15.80 -17.59
CA ASP A 159 -32.61 16.04 -18.16
C ASP A 159 -33.53 16.55 -17.05
#